data_AF-A0A397TJU1-F1
#
_entry.id   AF-A0A397TJU1-F1
#
_cell.length_a   1.000
_cell.length_b   1.000
_cell.length_c   1.000
_cell.angle_alpha   90.00
_cell.angle_beta   90.00
_cell.angle_gamma   90.00
#
_symmetry.space_group_name_H-M   'P 1'
#
loop_
_entity.id
_entity.type
_entity.pdbx_description
1 polymer ?
#
loop_
_entity_poly.entity_id
_entity_poly.type
_entity_poly.pdbx_seq_one_letter_code
_entity_poly.pdbx_strand_id
1 'polypeptide(L)'
;MTKYLRSFPSFILIIIALIFFAIITSEAKPNVCRKLAHVEFLPEFNIDNLYGVIKFTETSKQNNVIVDGIFTSVIGGVDAIIAEDGQSRYTAELYDKKGRKLYDLTQPVFHNAMELVSFEKQYANLTICNGNSIIGKVVIIKRDGDEIAKAEVYELL
;
A
#
# COMPACT_ATOMS: atom_id res chain seq x y z
N MET A 1 -24.51 35.74 62.24
CA MET A 1 -24.46 35.53 60.78
C MET A 1 -23.43 34.45 60.48
N THR A 2 -23.87 33.21 60.33
CA THR A 2 -23.02 32.05 59.99
C THR A 2 -23.04 31.85 58.48
N LYS A 3 -21.86 31.95 57.84
CA LYS A 3 -21.69 31.73 56.40
C LYS A 3 -21.74 30.24 56.11
N TYR A 4 -22.75 29.79 55.37
CA TYR A 4 -22.77 28.45 54.80
C TYR A 4 -21.77 28.40 53.62
N LEU A 5 -20.59 27.82 53.84
CA LEU A 5 -19.77 27.33 52.73
C LEU A 5 -20.54 26.16 52.10
N ARG A 6 -21.17 26.41 50.95
CA ARG A 6 -21.68 25.34 50.07
C ARG A 6 -20.49 24.55 49.56
N SER A 7 -20.22 23.42 50.22
CA SER A 7 -19.35 22.36 49.72
C SER A 7 -19.86 21.93 48.35
N PHE A 8 -19.10 22.19 47.29
CA PHE A 8 -19.33 21.59 45.99
C PHE A 8 -19.19 20.07 46.17
N PRO A 9 -20.18 19.26 45.77
CA PRO A 9 -20.12 17.82 45.98
C PRO A 9 -18.93 17.26 45.20
N SER A 10 -17.89 16.84 45.93
CA SER A 10 -16.64 16.26 45.42
C SER A 10 -16.88 15.12 44.44
N PHE A 11 -18.02 14.43 44.56
CA PHE A 11 -18.47 13.37 43.67
C PHE A 11 -18.65 13.82 42.21
N ILE A 12 -19.08 15.07 41.97
CA ILE A 12 -19.26 15.59 40.59
C ILE A 12 -17.88 15.78 39.92
N LEU A 13 -16.88 16.26 40.65
CA LEU A 13 -15.51 16.40 40.15
C LEU A 13 -14.88 15.04 39.82
N ILE A 14 -15.14 14.03 40.65
CA ILE A 14 -14.65 12.66 40.42
C ILE A 14 -15.28 12.05 39.16
N ILE A 15 -16.59 12.24 38.96
CA ILE A 15 -17.30 11.74 37.77
C ILE A 15 -16.76 12.42 36.50
N ILE A 16 -16.57 13.74 36.52
CA ILE A 16 -16.01 14.47 35.37
C ILE A 16 -14.59 13.99 35.04
N ALA A 17 -13.75 13.79 36.07
CA ALA A 17 -12.38 13.30 35.88
C ALA A 17 -12.34 11.87 35.29
N LEU A 18 -13.23 10.97 35.74
CA LEU A 18 -13.34 9.61 35.21
C LEU A 18 -13.82 9.59 33.76
N ILE A 19 -14.79 10.44 33.39
CA ILE A 19 -15.25 10.58 32.01
C ILE A 19 -14.11 11.12 31.13
N PHE A 20 -13.38 12.13 31.59
CA PHE A 20 -12.22 12.66 30.87
C PHE A 20 -11.13 11.60 30.66
N PHE A 21 -10.81 10.80 31.69
CA PHE A 21 -9.83 9.71 31.57
C PHE A 21 -10.28 8.60 30.62
N ALA A 22 -11.58 8.28 30.58
CA ALA A 22 -12.12 7.31 29.63
C ALA A 22 -12.04 7.83 28.18
N ILE A 23 -12.27 9.12 27.95
CA ILE A 23 -12.14 9.75 26.63
C ILE A 23 -10.66 9.77 26.19
N ILE A 24 -9.73 10.16 27.07
CA ILE A 24 -8.29 10.22 26.75
C ILE A 24 -7.71 8.83 26.46
N THR A 25 -8.16 7.79 27.17
CA THR A 25 -7.65 6.41 26.94
C THR A 25 -8.30 5.73 25.73
N SER A 26 -9.47 6.19 25.27
CA SER A 26 -10.16 5.62 24.10
C SER A 26 -9.50 5.98 22.76
N GLU A 27 -8.62 6.99 22.71
CA GLU A 27 -7.97 7.43 21.46
C GLU A 27 -6.54 6.88 21.27
N ALA A 28 -5.96 6.21 22.26
CA ALA A 28 -4.62 5.65 22.17
C ALA A 28 -4.63 4.20 21.65
N LYS A 29 -5.24 3.95 20.47
CA LYS A 29 -4.81 2.77 19.70
C LYS A 29 -3.43 3.12 19.13
N PRO A 30 -2.35 2.41 19.48
CA PRO A 30 -1.08 2.63 18.81
C PRO A 30 -1.33 2.38 17.33
N ASN A 31 -1.17 3.44 16.53
CA ASN A 31 -1.23 3.34 15.08
C ASN A 31 0.07 2.64 14.63
N VAL A 32 0.12 1.33 14.84
CA VAL A 32 1.27 0.50 14.48
C VAL A 32 1.28 0.45 12.97
N CYS A 33 2.03 1.36 12.35
CA CYS A 33 2.17 1.34 10.90
C CYS A 33 2.90 0.06 10.47
N ARG A 34 2.28 -0.71 9.59
CA ARG A 34 2.89 -1.92 9.05
C ARG A 34 3.67 -1.54 7.81
N LYS A 35 4.90 -2.04 7.77
CA LYS A 35 5.84 -1.79 6.67
C LYS A 35 5.60 -2.71 5.46
N LEU A 36 4.37 -3.19 5.29
CA LEU A 36 3.97 -4.15 4.27
C LEU A 36 2.71 -3.66 3.57
N ALA A 37 2.78 -3.56 2.25
CA ALA A 37 1.63 -3.23 1.41
C ALA A 37 1.63 -4.12 0.17
N HIS A 38 0.49 -4.19 -0.51
CA HIS A 38 0.40 -4.88 -1.78
C HIS A 38 -0.67 -4.29 -2.69
N VAL A 39 -0.62 -4.72 -3.94
CA VAL A 39 -1.63 -4.51 -4.96
C VAL A 39 -1.94 -5.87 -5.58
N GLU A 40 -3.22 -6.11 -5.88
CA GLU A 40 -3.67 -7.32 -6.55
C GLU A 40 -4.44 -6.98 -7.81
N PHE A 41 -4.19 -7.75 -8.86
CA PHE A 41 -4.89 -7.70 -10.13
C PHE A 41 -5.57 -9.05 -10.34
N LEU A 42 -6.89 -9.02 -10.48
CA LEU A 42 -7.69 -10.21 -10.73
C LEU A 42 -8.11 -10.24 -12.21
N PRO A 43 -8.05 -11.41 -12.87
CA PRO A 43 -8.36 -11.55 -14.29
C PRO A 43 -9.71 -10.95 -14.70
N GLU A 44 -10.73 -11.09 -13.85
CA GLU A 44 -12.09 -10.62 -14.10
C GLU A 44 -12.24 -9.09 -14.17
N PHE A 45 -11.23 -8.33 -13.73
CA PHE A 45 -11.24 -6.86 -13.69
C PHE A 45 -10.23 -6.22 -14.65
N ASN A 46 -9.65 -6.97 -15.58
CA ASN A 46 -8.74 -6.40 -16.57
C ASN A 46 -8.86 -7.05 -17.95
N ILE A 47 -8.54 -6.25 -18.98
CA ILE A 47 -8.84 -6.57 -20.39
C ILE A 47 -8.14 -7.87 -20.85
N ASP A 48 -6.94 -8.13 -20.32
CA ASP A 48 -6.08 -9.21 -20.78
C ASP A 48 -6.10 -10.45 -19.85
N ASN A 49 -7.03 -10.51 -18.88
CA ASN A 49 -7.16 -11.62 -17.93
C ASN A 49 -5.86 -11.94 -17.15
N LEU A 50 -5.10 -10.89 -16.81
CA LEU A 50 -3.90 -10.99 -16.00
C LEU A 50 -4.28 -11.24 -14.54
N TYR A 51 -3.60 -12.18 -13.91
CA TYR A 51 -3.51 -12.28 -12.46
C TYR A 51 -2.14 -11.80 -12.02
N GLY A 52 -2.09 -10.92 -11.02
CA GLY A 52 -0.80 -10.48 -10.51
C GLY A 52 -0.88 -9.89 -9.12
N VAL A 53 0.23 -9.99 -8.41
CA VAL A 53 0.40 -9.41 -7.08
C VAL A 53 1.71 -8.65 -7.06
N ILE A 54 1.68 -7.42 -6.53
CA ILE A 54 2.87 -6.63 -6.27
C ILE A 54 2.95 -6.40 -4.76
N LYS A 55 4.04 -6.81 -4.14
CA LYS A 55 4.33 -6.61 -2.72
C LYS A 55 5.32 -5.48 -2.53
N PHE A 56 5.10 -4.69 -1.50
CA PHE A 56 5.91 -3.58 -1.08
C PHE A 56 6.36 -3.80 0.37
N THR A 57 7.66 -3.82 0.62
CA THR A 57 8.22 -3.98 1.98
C THR A 57 9.11 -2.78 2.32
N GLU A 58 8.68 -1.92 3.24
CA GLU A 58 9.48 -0.80 3.71
C GLU A 58 10.59 -1.30 4.66
N THR A 59 11.83 -0.92 4.37
CA THR A 59 12.98 -1.32 5.19
C THR A 59 13.15 -0.43 6.42
N SER A 60 14.13 -0.72 7.27
CA SER A 60 14.53 0.17 8.38
C SER A 60 15.25 1.43 7.92
N LYS A 61 15.79 1.44 6.70
CA LYS A 61 16.37 2.63 6.08
C LYS A 61 15.25 3.52 5.54
N GLN A 62 15.26 4.80 5.92
CA GLN A 62 14.24 5.77 5.50
C GLN A 62 14.08 5.77 3.98
N ASN A 63 12.82 5.70 3.53
CA ASN A 63 12.37 5.85 2.15
C ASN A 63 12.86 4.77 1.17
N ASN A 64 13.15 3.55 1.63
CA ASN A 64 13.48 2.44 0.76
C ASN A 64 12.46 1.31 0.92
N VAL A 65 11.67 1.10 -0.13
CA VAL A 65 10.69 0.02 -0.24
C VAL A 65 11.19 -1.02 -1.23
N ILE A 66 11.24 -2.27 -0.81
CA ILE A 66 11.48 -3.41 -1.69
C ILE A 66 10.19 -3.66 -2.46
N VAL A 67 10.29 -3.79 -3.78
CA VAL A 67 9.15 -4.07 -4.67
C VAL A 67 9.36 -5.43 -5.32
N ASP A 68 8.41 -6.33 -5.10
CA ASP A 68 8.41 -7.67 -5.68
C ASP A 68 7.07 -7.92 -6.38
N GLY A 69 7.07 -8.18 -7.68
CA GLY A 69 5.86 -8.50 -8.44
C GLY A 69 5.90 -9.89 -9.05
N ILE A 70 4.72 -10.51 -9.17
CA ILE A 70 4.50 -11.75 -9.91
C ILE A 70 3.23 -11.59 -10.72
N PHE A 71 3.28 -11.91 -12.01
CA PHE A 71 2.15 -11.87 -12.93
C PHE A 71 2.06 -13.17 -13.75
N THR A 72 0.84 -13.55 -14.10
CA THR A 72 0.52 -14.66 -14.99
C THR A 72 -0.75 -14.34 -15.79
N SER A 73 -0.89 -14.92 -16.98
CA SER A 73 -2.12 -14.85 -17.76
C SER A 73 -2.85 -16.20 -17.72
N VAL A 74 -4.18 -16.17 -17.62
CA VAL A 74 -5.01 -17.37 -17.78
C VAL A 74 -4.84 -17.98 -19.17
N ILE A 75 -4.63 -17.15 -20.18
CA ILE A 75 -4.44 -17.55 -21.58
C ILE A 75 -2.96 -17.36 -21.93
N GLY A 76 -2.20 -18.44 -21.96
CA GLY A 76 -0.78 -18.44 -22.37
C GLY A 76 0.26 -18.27 -21.25
N GLY A 77 -0.15 -18.23 -19.97
CA GLY A 77 0.78 -18.26 -18.84
C GLY A 77 1.74 -17.07 -18.81
N VAL A 78 3.02 -17.34 -18.52
CA VAL A 78 4.10 -16.32 -18.49
C VAL A 78 4.52 -15.90 -19.90
N ASP A 79 4.42 -16.79 -20.89
CA ASP A 79 4.76 -16.51 -22.30
C ASP A 79 3.84 -15.44 -22.92
N ALA A 80 2.65 -15.25 -22.36
CA ALA A 80 1.75 -14.16 -22.75
C ALA A 80 2.17 -12.78 -22.22
N ILE A 81 3.15 -12.74 -21.29
CA ILE A 81 3.64 -11.53 -20.63
C ILE A 81 4.95 -11.04 -21.23
N ILE A 82 5.68 -11.94 -21.89
CA ILE A 82 6.98 -11.69 -22.50
C ILE A 82 6.85 -11.72 -24.03
N ALA A 83 7.51 -10.81 -24.73
CA ALA A 83 7.65 -10.86 -26.18
C ALA A 83 8.78 -11.84 -26.58
N GLU A 84 8.80 -12.28 -27.83
CA GLU A 84 9.83 -13.23 -28.32
C GLU A 84 11.27 -12.68 -28.22
N ASP A 85 11.40 -11.34 -28.12
CA ASP A 85 12.67 -10.64 -27.93
C ASP A 85 13.13 -10.57 -26.45
N GLY A 86 12.35 -11.15 -25.53
CA GLY A 86 12.62 -11.15 -24.09
C GLY A 86 12.19 -9.88 -23.36
N GLN A 87 11.57 -8.90 -24.03
CA GLN A 87 11.03 -7.72 -23.37
C GLN A 87 9.64 -7.99 -22.79
N SER A 88 9.30 -7.30 -21.71
CA SER A 88 7.94 -7.35 -21.17
C SER A 88 6.97 -6.66 -22.13
N ARG A 89 5.84 -7.30 -22.42
CA ARG A 89 4.73 -6.70 -23.19
C ARG A 89 3.97 -5.64 -22.39
N TYR A 90 4.21 -5.59 -21.08
CA TYR A 90 3.47 -4.76 -20.15
C TYR A 90 4.39 -3.83 -19.38
N THR A 91 3.85 -2.69 -18.99
CA THR A 91 4.50 -1.77 -18.04
C THR A 91 3.66 -1.65 -16.78
N ALA A 92 4.31 -1.50 -15.63
CA ALA A 92 3.65 -1.24 -14.35
C ALA A 92 4.08 0.13 -13.84
N GLU A 93 3.14 0.99 -13.50
CA GLU A 93 3.42 2.37 -13.10
C GLU A 93 2.62 2.75 -11.85
N LEU A 94 3.27 3.43 -10.90
CA LEU A 94 2.63 3.92 -9.69
C LEU A 94 2.24 5.38 -9.85
N TYR A 95 1.01 5.71 -9.49
CA TYR A 95 0.41 7.04 -9.60
C TYR A 95 -0.16 7.53 -8.29
N ASP A 96 -0.10 8.84 -8.05
CA ASP A 96 -0.90 9.44 -6.99
C ASP A 96 -2.39 9.54 -7.36
N LYS A 97 -3.24 9.88 -6.39
CA LYS A 97 -4.70 10.05 -6.60
C LYS A 97 -5.05 11.18 -7.58
N LYS A 98 -4.08 12.01 -7.99
CA LYS A 98 -4.25 13.11 -8.95
C LYS A 98 -3.77 12.73 -10.35
N GLY A 99 -3.35 11.48 -10.57
CA GLY A 99 -2.88 10.99 -11.86
C GLY A 99 -1.42 11.36 -12.19
N ARG A 100 -0.62 11.80 -11.21
CA ARG A 100 0.82 12.05 -11.44
C ARG A 100 1.61 10.76 -11.24
N LYS A 101 2.42 10.38 -12.25
CA LYS A 101 3.34 9.23 -12.16
C LYS A 101 4.37 9.52 -11.07
N LEU A 102 4.52 8.57 -10.15
CA LEU A 102 5.46 8.61 -9.04
C LEU A 102 6.66 7.71 -9.27
N TYR A 103 6.44 6.52 -9.85
CA TYR A 103 7.48 5.54 -10.02
C TYR A 103 7.16 4.57 -11.15
N ASP A 104 8.20 4.05 -11.79
CA ASP A 104 8.11 2.97 -12.78
C ASP A 104 8.42 1.63 -12.10
N LEU A 105 7.41 0.77 -12.02
CA LEU A 105 7.49 -0.54 -11.39
C LEU A 105 7.75 -1.65 -12.41
N THR A 106 7.94 -1.34 -13.71
CA THR A 106 8.00 -2.36 -14.77
C THR A 106 9.11 -3.37 -14.52
N GLN A 107 10.33 -2.90 -14.24
CA GLN A 107 11.47 -3.77 -13.96
C GLN A 107 11.24 -4.66 -12.72
N PRO A 108 10.97 -4.12 -11.51
CA PRO A 108 10.78 -4.96 -10.32
C PRO A 108 9.57 -5.92 -10.38
N VAL A 109 8.62 -5.66 -11.28
CA VAL A 109 7.41 -6.46 -11.39
C VAL A 109 7.53 -7.53 -12.47
N PHE A 110 7.96 -7.17 -13.68
CA PHE A 110 7.96 -8.09 -14.80
C PHE A 110 9.31 -8.77 -15.01
N HIS A 111 10.43 -8.13 -14.69
CA HIS A 111 11.74 -8.78 -14.77
C HIS A 111 11.88 -9.87 -13.68
N ASN A 112 11.42 -9.58 -12.46
CA ASN A 112 11.43 -10.56 -11.37
C ASN A 112 10.46 -11.73 -11.62
N ALA A 113 9.36 -11.49 -12.34
CA ALA A 113 8.45 -12.55 -12.75
C ALA A 113 9.08 -13.51 -13.78
N MET A 114 10.07 -13.06 -14.57
CA MET A 114 10.77 -13.88 -15.57
C MET A 114 11.74 -14.89 -14.95
N GLU A 115 12.40 -14.54 -13.84
CA GLU A 115 13.43 -15.39 -13.24
C GLU A 115 12.88 -16.44 -12.25
N LEU A 116 11.57 -16.42 -11.94
CA LEU A 116 10.87 -17.21 -10.89
C LEU A 116 11.44 -17.05 -9.46
N VAL A 117 12.70 -16.65 -9.32
CA VAL A 117 13.44 -16.31 -8.10
C VAL A 117 14.51 -15.28 -8.49
N SER A 118 14.23 -13.99 -8.37
CA SER A 118 15.29 -12.97 -8.43
C SER A 118 15.88 -12.77 -7.04
N PHE A 119 17.19 -12.95 -6.89
CA PHE A 119 17.91 -12.70 -5.63
C PHE A 119 18.25 -11.20 -5.46
N GLU A 120 18.11 -10.41 -6.53
CA GLU A 120 18.38 -8.97 -6.52
C GLU A 120 17.13 -8.20 -6.12
N LYS A 121 17.08 -7.84 -4.83
CA LYS A 121 16.02 -6.97 -4.30
C LYS A 121 16.05 -5.63 -5.02
N GLN A 122 14.91 -5.27 -5.62
CA GLN A 122 14.72 -3.99 -6.26
C GLN A 122 14.19 -2.98 -5.24
N TYR A 123 14.91 -1.87 -5.08
CA TYR A 123 14.57 -0.83 -4.12
C TYR A 123 14.00 0.39 -4.83
N ALA A 124 12.82 0.82 -4.38
CA ALA A 124 12.17 2.04 -4.82
C ALA A 124 12.21 3.10 -3.72
N ASN A 125 12.43 4.36 -4.12
CA ASN A 125 12.39 5.52 -3.22
C ASN A 125 10.94 5.89 -2.89
N LEU A 126 10.30 5.06 -2.08
CA LEU A 126 8.89 5.11 -1.71
C LEU A 126 8.77 4.94 -0.19
N THR A 127 7.59 5.20 0.37
CA THR A 127 7.33 5.06 1.81
C THR A 127 5.96 4.43 2.02
N ILE A 128 5.78 3.61 3.05
CA ILE A 128 4.47 3.11 3.49
C ILE A 128 4.03 3.87 4.75
N CYS A 129 4.95 4.11 5.69
CA CYS A 129 4.63 4.64 7.01
C CYS A 129 4.79 6.15 7.21
N ASN A 130 5.26 6.88 6.20
CA ASN A 130 5.53 8.32 6.30
C ASN A 130 4.48 9.15 5.54
N GLY A 131 4.56 10.49 5.64
CA GLY A 131 3.58 11.41 5.06
C GLY A 131 3.38 11.33 3.54
N ASN A 132 4.32 10.72 2.80
CA ASN A 132 4.23 10.44 1.37
C ASN A 132 3.92 8.96 1.07
N SER A 133 3.12 8.34 1.95
CA SER A 133 2.74 6.93 1.87
C SER A 133 2.25 6.51 0.48
N ILE A 134 2.61 5.31 0.05
CA ILE A 134 2.06 4.67 -1.15
C ILE A 134 0.69 4.04 -0.90
N ILE A 135 0.24 3.93 0.34
CA ILE A 135 -1.11 3.45 0.65
C ILE A 135 -2.14 4.38 0.02
N GLY A 136 -3.13 3.79 -0.64
CA GLY A 136 -4.16 4.51 -1.37
C GLY A 136 -3.72 5.08 -2.71
N LYS A 137 -2.49 4.82 -3.15
CA LYS A 137 -2.01 5.17 -4.49
C LYS A 137 -2.37 4.08 -5.49
N VAL A 138 -2.36 4.41 -6.77
CA VAL A 138 -2.87 3.52 -7.82
C VAL A 138 -1.71 2.96 -8.63
N VAL A 139 -1.66 1.64 -8.78
CA VAL A 139 -0.81 0.99 -9.78
C VAL A 139 -1.64 0.78 -11.04
N ILE A 140 -1.07 1.17 -12.18
CA ILE A 140 -1.66 0.97 -13.51
C ILE A 140 -0.77 0.01 -14.28
N ILE A 141 -1.39 -1.01 -14.87
CA ILE A 141 -0.74 -1.87 -15.86
C ILE A 141 -1.15 -1.38 -17.24
N LYS A 142 -0.17 -1.26 -18.13
CA LYS A 142 -0.38 -0.84 -19.51
C LYS A 142 0.20 -1.83 -20.50
N ARG A 143 -0.41 -1.89 -21.67
CA ARG A 143 0.11 -2.58 -22.88
C ARG A 143 0.13 -1.56 -24.01
N ASP A 144 1.27 -1.41 -24.68
CA ASP A 144 1.44 -0.45 -25.78
C ASP A 144 1.05 1.01 -25.44
N GLY A 145 1.09 1.37 -24.16
CA GLY A 145 0.71 2.69 -23.64
C GLY A 145 -0.74 2.81 -23.14
N ASP A 146 -1.60 1.84 -23.46
CA ASP A 146 -3.01 1.83 -23.05
C ASP A 146 -3.19 1.22 -21.66
N GLU A 147 -4.03 1.83 -20.82
CA GLU A 147 -4.43 1.28 -19.52
C GLU A 147 -5.26 0.02 -19.70
N ILE A 148 -4.74 -1.11 -19.19
CA ILE A 148 -5.44 -2.40 -19.22
C ILE A 148 -5.99 -2.82 -17.86
N ALA A 149 -5.37 -2.34 -16.78
CA ALA A 149 -5.73 -2.66 -15.41
C ALA A 149 -5.32 -1.54 -14.47
N LYS A 150 -6.08 -1.35 -13.39
CA LYS A 150 -5.71 -0.47 -12.29
C LYS A 150 -6.11 -1.07 -10.95
N ALA A 151 -5.29 -0.87 -9.94
CA ALA A 151 -5.56 -1.31 -8.57
C ALA A 151 -4.96 -0.34 -7.55
N GLU A 152 -5.64 -0.19 -6.41
CA GLU A 152 -5.16 0.63 -5.30
C GLU A 152 -4.22 -0.17 -4.39
N VAL A 153 -3.17 0.47 -3.87
CA VAL A 153 -2.23 -0.13 -2.91
C VAL A 153 -2.83 -0.09 -1.51
N TYR A 154 -2.87 -1.24 -0.85
CA TYR A 154 -3.41 -1.40 0.50
C TYR A 154 -2.46 -2.14 1.44
N GLU A 155 -2.62 -1.87 2.73
CA GLU A 155 -1.83 -2.46 3.80
C GLU A 155 -2.20 -3.93 3.99
N LEU A 156 -1.22 -4.78 4.28
CA LEU A 156 -1.45 -6.21 4.52
C LEU A 156 -1.94 -6.41 5.97
N LEU A 157 -3.10 -7.08 6.12
CA LEU A 157 -3.77 -7.32 7.41
C LEU A 157 -3.11 -8.40 8.29
#